data_AF-A9U787-F1
#
_entry.id   AF-A9U787-F1
#
_cell.length_a   1.000
_cell.length_b   1.000
_cell.length_c   1.000
_cell.angle_alpha   90.00
_cell.angle_beta   90.00
_cell.angle_gamma   90.00
#
_symmetry.space_group_name_H-M   'P 1'
#
loop_
_entity.id
_entity.type
_entity.pdbx_description
1 polymer ?
#
loop_
_entity_poly.entity_id
_entity_poly.type
_entity_poly.pdbx_seq_one_letter_code
_entity_poly.pdbx_strand_id
1 'polypeptide(L)'
;MRQLNTTGYMHNRLRMVAASFLVKDLGIDWRRGEAWFARQLNDFDLAANNGGWQWAASTGCDAQPWFRIFNPITQSQKFDADARFIERYVPELARLPAALRHAPWQARPLELAEAGVVLGKDYPHPVVDHAAARERTLARYGVVKQAG
;
A
#
# COMPACT_ATOMS: atom_id res chain seq x y z
N MET A 1 5.54 -4.40 1.72
CA MET A 1 5.59 -5.84 1.37
C MET A 1 6.94 -6.49 1.67
N ARG A 2 8.08 -5.86 1.34
CA ARG A 2 9.42 -6.44 1.59
C ARG A 2 9.66 -6.85 3.05
N GLN A 3 9.27 -6.02 4.04
CA GLN A 3 9.34 -6.39 5.46
C GLN A 3 8.66 -7.75 5.73
N LEU A 4 7.40 -7.92 5.31
CA LEU A 4 6.66 -9.16 5.51
C LEU A 4 7.39 -10.36 4.92
N ASN A 5 7.83 -10.25 3.66
CA ASN A 5 8.48 -11.37 2.97
C ASN A 5 9.86 -11.71 3.56
N THR A 6 10.53 -10.76 4.22
CA THR A 6 11.85 -10.98 4.81
C THR A 6 11.78 -11.43 6.27
N THR A 7 10.82 -10.92 7.05
CA THR A 7 10.78 -11.13 8.51
C THR A 7 9.57 -11.92 9.00
N GLY A 8 8.59 -12.21 8.14
CA GLY A 8 7.30 -12.79 8.53
C GLY A 8 6.46 -11.89 9.44
N TYR A 9 6.77 -10.60 9.52
CA TYR A 9 6.07 -9.63 10.36
C TYR A 9 5.74 -8.37 9.56
N MET A 10 4.62 -7.74 9.86
CA MET A 10 4.27 -6.44 9.31
C MET A 10 3.51 -5.61 10.34
N HIS A 11 3.95 -4.38 10.59
CA HIS A 11 3.24 -3.50 11.53
C HIS A 11 1.79 -3.27 11.09
N ASN A 12 0.84 -3.21 12.04
CA ASN A 12 -0.59 -3.16 11.75
C ASN A 12 -0.98 -2.02 10.78
N ARG A 13 -0.40 -0.83 10.94
CA ARG A 13 -0.62 0.29 9.99
C ARG A 13 -0.25 -0.07 8.54
N LEU A 14 0.84 -0.79 8.35
CA LEU A 14 1.28 -1.23 7.02
C LEU A 14 0.37 -2.33 6.46
N ARG A 15 -0.17 -3.21 7.32
CA ARG A 15 -1.20 -4.18 6.93
C ARG A 15 -2.44 -3.46 6.37
N MET A 16 -2.91 -2.42 7.07
CA MET A 16 -4.05 -1.59 6.62
C MET A 16 -3.78 -0.91 5.27
N VAL A 17 -2.59 -0.31 5.10
CA VAL A 17 -2.22 0.36 3.84
C VAL A 17 -2.11 -0.63 2.69
N ALA A 18 -1.46 -1.78 2.91
CA ALA A 18 -1.33 -2.83 1.91
C ALA A 18 -2.69 -3.42 1.50
N ALA A 19 -3.57 -3.66 2.47
CA ALA A 19 -4.91 -4.16 2.21
C ALA A 19 -5.77 -3.16 1.45
N SER A 20 -5.76 -1.89 1.86
CA SER A 20 -6.44 -0.81 1.11
C SER A 20 -5.90 -0.69 -0.30
N PHE A 21 -4.58 -0.74 -0.51
CA PHE A 21 -3.99 -0.67 -1.84
C PHE A 21 -4.43 -1.84 -2.73
N LEU A 22 -4.42 -3.07 -2.21
CA LEU A 22 -4.88 -4.24 -2.97
C LEU A 22 -6.34 -4.11 -3.40
N VAL A 23 -7.23 -3.74 -2.47
CA VAL A 23 -8.68 -3.77 -2.71
C VAL A 23 -9.16 -2.52 -3.42
N LYS A 24 -8.67 -1.34 -3.02
CA LYS A 24 -9.19 -0.04 -3.49
C LYS A 24 -8.38 0.52 -4.64
N ASP A 25 -7.06 0.37 -4.65
CA ASP A 25 -6.26 0.91 -5.76
C ASP A 25 -6.21 -0.06 -6.93
N LEU A 26 -5.90 -1.34 -6.65
CA LEU A 26 -5.80 -2.37 -7.67
C LEU A 26 -7.14 -3.03 -8.00
N GLY A 27 -8.14 -2.94 -7.10
CA GLY A 27 -9.45 -3.54 -7.35
C GLY A 27 -9.47 -5.06 -7.26
N ILE A 28 -8.53 -5.66 -6.52
CA ILE A 28 -8.37 -7.11 -6.42
C ILE A 28 -9.17 -7.64 -5.22
N ASP A 29 -9.74 -8.85 -5.35
CA ASP A 29 -10.46 -9.51 -4.25
C ASP A 29 -9.55 -9.68 -3.02
N TRP A 30 -10.03 -9.20 -1.88
CA TRP A 30 -9.35 -9.22 -0.59
C TRP A 30 -8.94 -10.63 -0.16
N ARG A 31 -9.69 -11.67 -0.55
CA ARG A 31 -9.38 -13.07 -0.22
C ARG A 31 -8.01 -13.51 -0.74
N ARG A 32 -7.54 -12.92 -1.84
CA ARG A 32 -6.19 -13.19 -2.37
C ARG A 32 -5.11 -12.61 -1.46
N GLY A 33 -5.37 -11.44 -0.88
CA GLY A 33 -4.47 -10.81 0.09
C GLY A 33 -4.47 -11.53 1.43
N GLU A 34 -5.66 -11.94 1.90
CA GLU A 34 -5.86 -12.77 3.08
C GLU A 34 -5.03 -14.06 3.00
N ALA A 35 -5.19 -14.83 1.92
CA ALA A 35 -4.46 -16.08 1.71
C ALA A 35 -2.94 -15.88 1.52
N TRP A 36 -2.52 -14.69 1.08
CA TRP A 36 -1.09 -14.34 1.08
C TRP A 36 -0.59 -14.10 2.51
N PHE A 37 -1.30 -13.30 3.29
CA PHE A 37 -0.95 -12.98 4.67
C PHE A 37 -0.94 -14.23 5.55
N ALA A 38 -1.90 -15.15 5.36
CA ALA A 38 -1.96 -16.42 6.06
C ALA A 38 -0.72 -17.29 5.88
N ARG A 39 -0.04 -17.18 4.74
CA ARG A 39 1.18 -17.95 4.45
C ARG A 39 2.47 -17.26 4.90
N GLN A 40 2.44 -15.96 5.14
CA GLN A 40 3.65 -15.17 5.39
C GLN A 40 3.77 -14.69 6.84
N LEU A 41 2.65 -14.50 7.54
CA LEU A 41 2.66 -13.94 8.88
C LEU A 41 3.01 -14.99 9.93
N ASN A 42 4.07 -14.74 10.69
CA ASN A 42 4.44 -15.55 11.86
C ASN A 42 3.41 -15.40 13.00
N ASP A 43 2.72 -14.26 13.06
CA ASP A 43 1.65 -13.96 14.02
C ASP A 43 0.25 -14.15 13.41
N PHE A 44 0.13 -15.07 12.44
CA PHE A 44 -1.16 -15.34 11.81
C PHE A 44 -2.18 -15.83 12.83
N ASP A 45 -3.31 -15.14 12.87
CA ASP A 45 -4.55 -15.57 13.50
C ASP A 45 -5.69 -15.42 12.49
N LEU A 46 -6.52 -16.45 12.35
CA LEU A 46 -7.57 -16.49 11.33
C LEU A 46 -8.61 -15.37 11.54
N ALA A 47 -9.03 -15.14 12.79
CA ALA A 47 -10.06 -14.17 13.10
C ALA A 47 -9.54 -12.74 12.86
N ALA A 48 -8.34 -12.43 13.36
CA ALA A 48 -7.70 -11.14 13.17
C ALA A 48 -7.38 -10.87 11.69
N ASN A 49 -6.87 -11.86 10.94
CA ASN A 49 -6.55 -11.70 9.52
C ASN A 49 -7.83 -11.44 8.70
N ASN A 50 -8.84 -12.29 8.84
CA ASN A 50 -10.11 -12.12 8.13
C ASN A 50 -10.81 -10.82 8.49
N GLY A 51 -10.84 -10.47 9.78
CA GLY A 51 -11.43 -9.22 10.25
C GLY A 51 -10.74 -7.99 9.64
N GLY A 52 -9.40 -7.98 9.64
CA GLY A 52 -8.62 -6.88 9.07
C GLY A 52 -8.82 -6.72 7.55
N TRP A 53 -8.89 -7.83 6.81
CA TRP A 53 -9.13 -7.79 5.37
C TRP A 53 -10.57 -7.37 5.02
N GLN A 54 -11.57 -7.88 5.73
CA GLN A 54 -12.96 -7.44 5.56
C GLN A 54 -13.13 -5.96 5.90
N TRP A 55 -12.50 -5.51 6.98
CA TRP A 55 -12.49 -4.11 7.39
C TRP A 55 -11.98 -3.20 6.27
N ALA A 56 -10.83 -3.54 5.67
CA ALA A 56 -10.24 -2.78 4.55
C ALA A 56 -11.07 -2.90 3.25
N ALA A 57 -11.74 -4.03 3.03
CA ALA A 57 -12.62 -4.26 1.88
C ALA A 57 -13.98 -3.56 1.99
N SER A 58 -14.27 -2.93 3.13
CA SER A 58 -15.57 -2.31 3.42
C SER A 58 -16.71 -3.33 3.49
N THR A 59 -16.43 -4.51 4.04
CA THR A 59 -17.41 -5.58 4.27
C THR A 59 -17.40 -5.99 5.74
N GLY A 60 -18.49 -6.61 6.22
CA GLY A 60 -18.58 -7.10 7.61
C GLY A 60 -19.10 -6.05 8.59
N CYS A 61 -19.04 -6.38 9.89
CA CYS A 61 -19.79 -5.66 10.93
C CYS A 61 -19.26 -4.25 11.24
N ASP A 62 -17.93 -4.07 11.25
CA ASP A 62 -17.26 -2.79 11.59
C ASP A 62 -16.48 -2.20 10.41
N ALA A 63 -17.01 -2.39 9.21
CA ALA A 63 -16.36 -2.06 7.96
C ALA A 63 -15.92 -0.58 7.87
N GLN A 64 -14.70 -0.34 7.38
CA GLN A 64 -14.30 1.01 6.99
C GLN A 64 -15.22 1.50 5.85
N PRO A 65 -15.74 2.74 5.89
CA PRO A 65 -16.56 3.27 4.80
C PRO A 65 -15.83 3.19 3.46
N TRP A 66 -16.51 2.71 2.41
CA TRP A 66 -15.91 2.42 1.10
C TRP A 66 -15.25 3.61 0.41
N PHE A 67 -15.70 4.82 0.72
CA PHE A 67 -15.15 6.07 0.18
C PHE A 67 -13.85 6.50 0.87
N ARG A 68 -13.49 5.88 2.00
CA ARG A 68 -12.24 6.15 2.69
C ARG A 68 -11.14 5.28 2.09
N ILE A 69 -10.36 5.87 1.19
CA ILE A 69 -9.26 5.22 0.48
C ILE A 69 -7.95 5.80 0.99
N PHE A 70 -7.03 4.96 1.47
CA PHE A 70 -5.74 5.43 1.96
C PHE A 70 -4.80 5.76 0.81
N ASN A 71 -4.22 6.96 0.79
CA ASN A 71 -3.13 7.29 -0.11
C ASN A 71 -1.80 6.76 0.47
N PRO A 72 -1.13 5.79 -0.18
CA PRO A 72 0.11 5.21 0.37
C PRO A 72 1.20 6.24 0.63
N ILE A 73 1.29 7.28 -0.22
CA ILE A 73 2.30 8.34 -0.11
C ILE A 73 2.06 9.14 1.17
N THR A 74 0.86 9.67 1.36
CA THR A 74 0.55 10.49 2.56
C THR A 74 0.58 9.68 3.84
N GLN A 75 0.21 8.39 3.79
CA GLN A 75 0.39 7.49 4.92
C GLN A 75 1.87 7.29 5.25
N SER A 76 2.72 7.06 4.25
CA SER A 76 4.15 6.89 4.49
C SER A 76 4.80 8.16 5.05
N GLN A 77 4.51 9.34 4.51
CA GLN A 77 5.02 10.62 5.04
C GLN A 77 4.56 10.88 6.48
N LYS A 78 3.33 10.48 6.83
CA LYS A 78 2.81 10.66 8.19
C LYS A 78 3.46 9.72 9.22
N PHE A 79 3.71 8.46 8.85
CA PHE A 79 4.16 7.43 9.79
C PHE A 79 5.65 7.09 9.69
N ASP A 80 6.35 7.60 8.67
CA ASP A 80 7.78 7.43 8.43
C ASP A 80 8.37 8.73 7.83
N ALA A 81 8.20 9.86 8.52
CA ALA A 81 8.56 11.19 7.98
C ALA A 81 10.03 11.32 7.52
N ASP A 82 10.94 10.61 8.19
CA ASP A 82 12.38 10.56 7.84
C ASP A 82 12.69 9.47 6.79
N ALA A 83 11.69 8.76 6.27
CA ALA A 83 11.81 7.65 5.34
C ALA A 83 12.81 6.55 5.78
N ARG A 84 12.95 6.32 7.09
CA ARG A 84 13.89 5.32 7.66
C ARG A 84 13.41 3.90 7.43
N PHE A 85 12.09 3.69 7.51
CA PHE A 85 11.51 2.39 7.20
C PHE A 85 11.70 2.07 5.71
N ILE A 86 11.45 3.05 4.83
CA ILE A 86 11.68 2.88 3.39
C ILE A 86 13.17 2.59 3.11
N GLU A 87 14.09 3.34 3.69
CA GLU A 87 15.53 3.11 3.54
C GLU A 87 15.94 1.69 3.93
N ARG A 88 15.45 1.18 5.06
CA ARG A 88 15.78 -0.16 5.54
C ARG A 88 15.29 -1.27 4.61
N TYR A 89 14.08 -1.17 4.07
CA TYR A 89 13.47 -2.25 3.31
C TYR A 89 13.53 -2.06 1.79
N VAL A 90 13.90 -0.87 1.32
CA VAL A 90 14.06 -0.50 -0.10
C VAL A 90 15.44 0.17 -0.27
N PRO A 91 16.53 -0.59 -0.08
CA PRO A 91 17.89 -0.04 -0.02
C PRO A 91 18.33 0.64 -1.32
N GLU A 92 17.76 0.27 -2.47
CA GLU A 92 18.04 0.96 -3.73
C GLU A 92 17.61 2.43 -3.73
N LEU A 93 16.68 2.84 -2.85
CA LEU A 93 16.25 4.23 -2.68
C LEU A 93 16.99 4.95 -1.55
N ALA A 94 17.89 4.28 -0.82
CA ALA A 94 18.53 4.84 0.37
C ALA A 94 19.32 6.12 0.10
N ARG A 95 19.89 6.24 -1.11
CA ARG A 95 20.69 7.42 -1.51
C ARG A 95 19.85 8.64 -1.88
N LEU A 96 18.54 8.47 -2.09
CA LEU A 96 17.65 9.61 -2.30
C LEU A 96 17.42 10.38 -0.99
N PRO A 97 17.25 11.71 -1.05
CA PRO A 97 16.75 12.49 0.07
C PRO A 97 15.45 11.89 0.64
N ALA A 98 15.29 11.88 1.96
CA ALA A 98 14.18 11.23 2.66
C ALA A 98 12.79 11.58 2.05
N ALA A 99 12.55 12.85 1.76
CA ALA A 99 11.30 13.33 1.16
C ALA A 99 10.98 12.67 -0.20
N LEU A 100 12.01 12.39 -1.01
CA LEU A 100 11.86 11.79 -2.35
C LEU A 100 11.70 10.27 -2.32
N ARG A 101 12.08 9.60 -1.22
CA ARG A 101 11.91 8.14 -1.08
C ARG A 101 10.44 7.70 -1.04
N HIS A 102 9.54 8.59 -0.61
CA HIS A 102 8.10 8.31 -0.56
C HIS A 102 7.44 8.23 -1.95
N ALA A 103 7.99 8.94 -2.94
CA ALA A 103 7.48 9.02 -4.30
C ALA A 103 8.63 9.27 -5.30
N PRO A 104 9.53 8.29 -5.52
CA PRO A 104 10.75 8.48 -6.30
C PRO A 104 10.47 8.85 -7.77
N TRP A 105 9.31 8.49 -8.32
CA TRP A 105 8.89 8.90 -9.67
C TRP A 105 8.56 10.39 -9.81
N GLN A 106 8.47 11.13 -8.71
CA GLN A 106 8.31 12.59 -8.73
C GLN A 106 9.65 13.33 -8.62
N ALA A 107 10.75 12.61 -8.35
CA ALA A 107 12.08 13.20 -8.30
C ALA A 107 12.54 13.66 -9.69
N ARG A 108 13.34 14.72 -9.71
CA ARG A 108 13.93 15.24 -10.95
C ARG A 108 14.95 14.23 -11.50
N PRO A 109 15.16 14.16 -12.82
CA PRO A 109 16.15 13.26 -13.42
C PRO A 109 17.56 13.40 -12.81
N LEU A 110 17.97 14.63 -12.45
CA LEU A 110 19.26 14.87 -11.80
C LEU A 110 19.36 14.23 -10.41
N GLU A 111 18.30 14.30 -9.60
CA GLU A 111 18.27 13.73 -8.24
C GLU A 111 18.33 12.20 -8.29
N LEU A 112 17.63 11.59 -9.26
CA LEU A 112 17.69 10.15 -9.52
C LEU A 112 19.09 9.72 -9.98
N ALA A 113 19.71 10.50 -10.88
CA ALA A 113 21.07 10.23 -11.37
C ALA A 113 22.12 10.34 -10.25
N GLU A 114 22.06 11.36 -9.40
CA GLU A 114 22.95 11.54 -8.25
C GLU A 114 22.82 10.40 -7.23
N ALA A 115 21.60 9.92 -7.01
CA ALA A 115 21.33 8.77 -6.15
C ALA A 115 21.69 7.42 -6.83
N GLY A 116 21.92 7.41 -8.14
CA GLY A 116 22.20 6.20 -8.91
C GLY A 116 20.98 5.29 -9.09
N VAL A 117 19.77 5.87 -9.17
CA VAL A 117 18.50 5.13 -9.28
C VAL A 117 17.94 5.28 -10.69
N VAL A 118 17.74 4.17 -11.41
CA VAL A 118 17.06 4.14 -12.69
C VAL A 118 15.66 3.54 -12.53
N LEU A 119 14.63 4.37 -12.69
CA LEU A 119 13.24 3.91 -12.64
C LEU A 119 12.94 2.93 -13.79
N GLY A 120 12.21 1.87 -13.48
CA GLY A 120 11.94 0.75 -14.39
C GLY A 120 13.03 -0.33 -14.41
N LYS A 121 14.22 -0.04 -13.87
CA LYS A 121 15.31 -1.03 -13.72
C LYS A 121 15.59 -1.35 -12.25
N ASP A 122 15.98 -0.33 -11.48
CA ASP A 122 16.37 -0.50 -10.07
C ASP A 122 15.15 -0.41 -9.16
N TYR A 123 14.19 0.47 -9.49
CA TYR A 123 12.91 0.60 -8.80
C TYR A 123 11.77 0.83 -9.79
N PRO A 124 10.61 0.16 -9.67
CA PRO A 124 9.56 0.26 -10.68
C PRO A 124 8.84 1.62 -10.66
N HIS A 125 8.25 1.97 -11.81
CA HIS A 125 7.21 3.00 -11.84
C HIS A 125 5.95 2.54 -11.09
N PRO A 126 5.11 3.48 -10.59
CA PRO A 126 3.82 3.12 -10.02
C PRO A 126 2.99 2.26 -10.97
N VAL A 127 2.50 1.12 -10.47
CA VAL A 127 1.63 0.23 -11.24
C VAL A 127 0.23 0.84 -11.48
N VAL A 128 -0.12 1.86 -10.72
CA VAL A 128 -1.40 2.56 -10.82
C VAL A 128 -1.25 4.02 -10.38
N ASP A 129 -1.93 4.93 -11.07
CA ASP A 129 -2.15 6.28 -10.57
C ASP A 129 -3.21 6.26 -9.46
N HIS A 130 -2.83 6.71 -8.27
CA HIS A 130 -3.69 6.69 -7.08
C HIS A 130 -4.95 7.55 -7.24
N ALA A 131 -4.84 8.74 -7.83
CA ALA A 131 -5.99 9.63 -8.00
C ALA A 131 -7.00 9.02 -8.97
N ALA A 132 -6.53 8.49 -10.10
CA ALA A 132 -7.38 7.79 -11.05
C ALA A 132 -7.99 6.50 -10.46
N ALA A 133 -7.21 5.75 -9.66
CA ALA A 133 -7.70 4.55 -8.98
C ALA A 133 -8.80 4.87 -7.96
N ARG A 134 -8.62 5.96 -7.21
CA ARG A 134 -9.60 6.47 -6.27
C ARG A 134 -10.93 6.75 -6.98
N GLU A 135 -10.93 7.50 -8.07
CA GLU A 135 -12.15 7.81 -8.83
C GLU A 135 -12.82 6.54 -9.37
N ARG A 136 -12.04 5.59 -9.95
CA ARG A 136 -12.58 4.31 -10.41
C ARG A 136 -13.22 3.50 -9.28
N THR A 137 -12.65 3.55 -8.08
CA THR A 137 -13.20 2.84 -6.92
C THR A 137 -14.46 3.51 -6.39
N LEU A 138 -14.50 4.84 -6.31
CA LEU A 138 -15.73 5.54 -5.96
C LEU A 138 -16.86 5.26 -6.95
N ALA A 139 -16.55 5.22 -8.25
CA ALA A 139 -17.51 4.87 -9.29
C ALA A 139 -18.06 3.44 -9.12
N ARG A 140 -17.20 2.44 -8.89
CA ARG A 140 -17.63 1.04 -8.65
C ARG A 140 -18.60 0.90 -7.49
N TYR A 141 -18.31 1.55 -6.36
CA TYR A 141 -19.19 1.50 -5.19
C TYR A 141 -20.45 2.37 -5.37
N GLY A 142 -20.37 3.43 -6.19
CA GLY A 142 -21.51 4.29 -6.53
C GLY A 142 -22.65 3.53 -7.24
N VAL A 143 -22.32 2.54 -8.08
CA VAL A 143 -23.32 1.70 -8.77
C VAL A 143 -24.14 0.86 -7.78
N VAL A 144 -23.49 0.35 -6.73
CA VAL A 144 -24.15 -0.48 -5.70
C VAL A 144 -25.13 0.35 -4.85
N LYS A 145 -24.92 1.68 -4.75
CA LYS A 145 -25.83 2.60 -4.06
C LYS A 145 -27.17 2.82 -4.78
N GLN A 146 -27.24 2.61 -6.09
CA GLN A 146 -28.48 2.81 -6.87
C GLN A 146 -29.37 1.57 -6.89
N ALA A 147 -28.88 0.43 -6.43
CA ALA A 147 -29.59 -0.85 -6.49
C ALA A 147 -30.37 -1.20 -5.20
N GLY A 148 -30.64 -0.21 -4.33
CA GLY A 148 -31.46 -0.34 -3.13
C GLY A 148 -32.46 0.79 -3.03
#